data_AF-A0ABD3LW54-F1
#
_entry.id   AF-A0ABD3LW54-F1
#
_cell.length_a   1.000
_cell.length_b   1.000
_cell.length_c   1.000
_cell.angle_alpha   90.00
_cell.angle_beta   90.00
_cell.angle_gamma   90.00
#
_symmetry.space_group_name_H-M   'P 1'
#
loop_
_entity.id
_entity.type
_entity.pdbx_description
1 polymer ?
#
loop_
_entity_poly.entity_id
_entity_poly.type
_entity_poly.pdbx_seq_one_letter_code
_entity_poly.pdbx_strand_id
1 'polypeptide(L)'
;MNAAANLRWNFELLNMHQAAWSKAQNDMQLTQAERNAHRHAFEQAQQNVNQALQQVRQNAALVLSSIAEAKVFLGVWHELENNRGALNTVHVGNMNKRDRMTIRRWLEQRQFTLLNSEYVFGLPPEPMQ
;
A
#
# COMPACT_ATOMS: atom_id res chain seq x y z
N MET A 1 -2.56 -16.85 -4.54
CA MET A 1 -1.85 -15.55 -4.73
C MET A 1 -1.69 -14.89 -3.37
N ASN A 2 -0.52 -14.34 -3.05
CA ASN A 2 -0.26 -13.64 -1.78
C ASN A 2 -0.91 -12.25 -1.84
N ALA A 3 -1.80 -11.93 -0.89
CA ALA A 3 -2.52 -10.66 -0.83
C ALA A 3 -1.57 -9.44 -0.81
N ALA A 4 -0.39 -9.57 -0.18
CA ALA A 4 0.61 -8.51 -0.15
C ALA A 4 1.28 -8.28 -1.52
N ALA A 5 1.60 -9.35 -2.25
CA ALA A 5 2.17 -9.26 -3.60
C ALA A 5 1.16 -8.69 -4.60
N ASN A 6 -0.12 -9.06 -4.47
CA ASN A 6 -1.21 -8.48 -5.26
C ASN A 6 -1.37 -6.99 -4.93
N LEU A 7 -1.35 -6.62 -3.64
CA LEU A 7 -1.45 -5.23 -3.21
C LEU A 7 -0.31 -4.39 -3.78
N ARG A 8 0.93 -4.87 -3.69
CA ARG A 8 2.11 -4.22 -4.27
C ARG A 8 1.96 -3.94 -5.76
N TRP A 9 1.61 -4.96 -6.54
CA TRP A 9 1.46 -4.84 -8.00
C TRP A 9 0.43 -3.77 -8.37
N ASN A 10 -0.73 -3.77 -7.70
CA ASN A 10 -1.77 -2.79 -7.96
C ASN A 10 -1.34 -1.36 -7.59
N PHE A 11 -0.54 -1.19 -6.54
CA PHE A 11 0.03 0.10 -6.19
C PHE A 11 1.13 0.59 -7.14
N GLU A 12 1.99 -0.31 -7.61
CA GLU A 12 2.97 0.01 -8.65
C GLU A 12 2.26 0.52 -9.92
N LEU A 13 1.16 -0.15 -10.32
CA LEU A 13 0.29 0.31 -11.40
C LEU A 13 -0.33 1.67 -11.11
N LEU A 14 -0.89 1.89 -9.91
CA LEU A 14 -1.48 3.18 -9.54
C LEU A 14 -0.46 4.32 -9.65
N ASN A 15 0.74 4.16 -9.10
CA ASN A 15 1.79 5.18 -9.16
C ASN A 15 2.21 5.47 -10.60
N MET A 16 2.37 4.44 -11.43
CA MET A 16 2.69 4.58 -12.84
C MET A 16 1.60 5.38 -13.58
N HIS A 17 0.33 5.04 -13.37
CA HIS A 17 -0.78 5.73 -14.02
C HIS A 17 -1.01 7.15 -13.46
N GLN A 18 -0.75 7.39 -12.18
CA GLN A 18 -0.80 8.73 -11.58
C GLN A 18 0.25 9.65 -12.20
N ALA A 19 1.48 9.16 -12.35
CA ALA A 19 2.56 9.91 -13.00
C ALA A 19 2.23 10.19 -14.48
N ALA A 20 1.68 9.21 -15.19
CA ALA A 20 1.23 9.38 -16.57
C ALA A 20 0.10 10.41 -16.69
N TRP A 21 -0.90 10.35 -15.79
CA TRP A 21 -2.01 11.29 -15.76
C TRP A 21 -1.55 12.72 -15.46
N SER A 22 -0.69 12.91 -14.45
CA SER A 22 -0.13 14.22 -14.10
C SER A 22 0.64 14.86 -15.26
N LYS A 23 1.43 14.06 -16.01
CA LYS A 23 2.10 14.53 -17.24
C LYS A 23 1.08 14.90 -18.31
N ALA A 24 0.09 14.05 -18.55
CA ALA A 24 -0.93 14.26 -19.58
C ALA A 24 -1.80 15.51 -19.31
N GLN A 25 -1.99 15.93 -18.06
CA GLN A 25 -2.71 17.15 -17.73
C GLN A 25 -2.02 18.42 -18.25
N ASN A 26 -0.69 18.42 -18.32
CA ASN A 26 0.12 19.58 -18.69
C ASN A 26 0.62 19.51 -20.14
N ASP A 27 0.40 18.40 -20.84
CA ASP A 27 0.83 18.22 -22.21
C ASP A 27 -0.19 18.81 -23.20
N MET A 28 0.19 19.91 -23.85
CA MET A 28 -0.61 20.60 -24.85
C MET A 28 -0.69 19.84 -26.19
N GLN A 29 0.13 18.81 -26.39
CA GLN A 29 0.13 17.99 -27.60
C GLN A 29 -0.95 16.90 -27.57
N LEU A 30 -1.46 16.55 -26.38
CA LEU A 30 -2.48 15.52 -26.23
C LEU A 30 -3.88 16.06 -26.54
N THR A 31 -4.60 15.31 -27.36
CA THR A 31 -6.03 15.51 -27.57
C THR A 31 -6.81 15.30 -26.27
N GLN A 32 -8.05 15.79 -26.24
CA GLN A 32 -8.94 15.55 -25.10
C GLN A 32 -9.22 14.04 -24.90
N ALA A 33 -9.28 13.27 -25.98
CA ALA A 33 -9.49 11.82 -25.93
C ALA A 33 -8.30 11.09 -25.28
N GLU A 34 -7.06 11.45 -25.63
CA GLU A 34 -5.86 10.87 -25.04
C GLU A 34 -5.73 11.22 -23.55
N ARG A 35 -6.03 12.47 -23.18
CA ARG A 35 -6.09 12.87 -21.77
C ARG A 35 -7.14 12.06 -21.01
N ASN A 36 -8.33 11.87 -21.58
CA ASN A 36 -9.36 11.04 -20.96
C ASN A 36 -8.91 9.56 -20.82
N ALA A 37 -8.14 9.02 -21.77
CA ALA A 37 -7.61 7.66 -21.66
C ALA A 37 -6.63 7.51 -20.46
N HIS A 38 -5.75 8.48 -20.25
CA HIS A 38 -4.86 8.50 -19.07
C HIS A 38 -5.64 8.62 -17.76
N ARG A 39 -6.70 9.45 -17.74
CA ARG A 39 -7.59 9.56 -16.59
C ARG A 39 -8.28 8.24 -16.27
N HIS A 40 -8.85 7.57 -17.28
CA HIS A 40 -9.52 6.28 -17.09
C HIS A 40 -8.56 5.19 -16.61
N ALA A 41 -7.32 5.15 -17.14
CA ALA A 41 -6.30 4.20 -16.67
C ALA A 41 -5.92 4.44 -15.20
N PHE A 42 -5.84 5.70 -14.77
CA PHE A 42 -5.63 6.06 -13.38
C PHE A 42 -6.81 5.65 -12.49
N GLU A 43 -8.05 5.96 -12.89
CA GLU A 43 -9.26 5.56 -12.17
C GLU A 43 -9.37 4.04 -12.02
N GLN A 44 -9.05 3.28 -13.08
CA GLN A 44 -9.04 1.82 -13.05
C GLN A 44 -7.95 1.27 -12.12
N ALA A 45 -6.74 1.83 -12.15
CA ALA A 45 -5.68 1.42 -11.23
C ALA A 45 -6.07 1.70 -9.77
N GLN A 46 -6.79 2.79 -9.50
CA GLN A 46 -7.30 3.11 -8.17
C GLN A 46 -8.37 2.11 -7.72
N GLN A 47 -9.27 1.70 -8.62
CA GLN A 47 -10.24 0.64 -8.33
C GLN A 47 -9.56 -0.71 -8.02
N ASN A 48 -8.53 -1.07 -8.78
CA ASN A 48 -7.78 -2.31 -8.55
C ASN A 48 -7.06 -2.30 -7.19
N VAL A 49 -6.49 -1.16 -6.81
CA VAL A 49 -5.93 -0.96 -5.46
C VAL A 49 -7.00 -1.14 -4.39
N ASN A 50 -8.18 -0.53 -4.55
CA ASN A 50 -9.27 -0.65 -3.59
C ASN A 50 -9.74 -2.11 -3.43
N GLN A 51 -9.80 -2.88 -4.52
CA GLN A 51 -10.12 -4.31 -4.46
C GLN A 51 -9.02 -5.11 -3.75
N ALA A 52 -7.75 -4.82 -4.03
CA ALA A 52 -6.63 -5.46 -3.33
C ALA A 52 -6.63 -5.12 -1.82
N LEU A 53 -6.96 -3.88 -1.46
CA LEU A 53 -7.14 -3.46 -0.07
C LEU A 53 -8.30 -4.21 0.60
N GLN A 54 -9.43 -4.41 -0.08
CA GLN A 54 -10.53 -5.22 0.44
C GLN A 54 -10.10 -6.66 0.75
N GLN A 55 -9.26 -7.26 -0.10
CA GLN A 55 -8.69 -8.58 0.18
C GLN A 55 -7.80 -8.56 1.42
N VAL A 56 -6.99 -7.51 1.60
CA VAL A 56 -6.16 -7.35 2.81
C VAL A 56 -7.03 -7.21 4.05
N ARG A 57 -8.13 -6.44 3.99
CA ARG A 57 -9.09 -6.28 5.11
C ARG A 57 -9.75 -7.59 5.54
N GLN A 58 -9.79 -8.60 4.68
CA GLN A 58 -10.32 -9.93 5.03
C GLN A 58 -9.28 -10.83 5.71
N ASN A 59 -8.00 -10.46 5.67
CA ASN A 59 -6.91 -11.24 6.24
C ASN A 59 -6.51 -10.68 7.61
N ALA A 60 -6.30 -11.55 8.60
CA ALA A 60 -5.87 -11.15 9.93
C ALA A 60 -4.44 -10.59 9.98
N ALA A 61 -3.59 -11.01 9.02
CA ALA A 61 -2.19 -10.65 8.94
C ALA A 61 -1.79 -10.27 7.51
N LEU A 62 -0.99 -9.21 7.37
CA LEU A 62 -0.35 -8.81 6.11
C LEU A 62 1.15 -9.07 6.18
N VAL A 63 1.72 -9.79 5.21
CA VAL A 63 3.17 -10.07 5.16
C VAL A 63 3.89 -9.13 4.20
N LEU A 64 4.71 -8.23 4.71
CA LEU A 64 5.57 -7.33 3.93
C LEU A 64 6.88 -8.05 3.58
N SER A 65 7.04 -8.46 2.32
CA SER A 65 8.18 -9.26 1.85
C SER A 65 9.27 -8.42 1.16
N SER A 66 9.09 -7.10 1.05
CA SER A 66 10.07 -6.19 0.45
C SER A 66 9.96 -4.76 0.99
N ILE A 67 11.02 -3.96 0.79
CA ILE A 67 11.02 -2.52 1.08
C ILE A 67 9.95 -1.78 0.26
N ALA A 68 9.74 -2.20 -0.99
CA ALA A 68 8.72 -1.60 -1.86
C ALA A 68 7.32 -1.82 -1.29
N GLU A 69 6.99 -3.04 -0.87
CA GLU A 69 5.72 -3.36 -0.20
C GLU A 69 5.50 -2.54 1.07
N ALA A 70 6.53 -2.42 1.91
CA ALA A 70 6.42 -1.66 3.14
C ALA A 70 6.17 -0.17 2.89
N LYS A 71 6.90 0.46 1.95
CA LYS A 71 6.67 1.86 1.57
C LYS A 71 5.26 2.07 1.06
N VAL A 72 4.81 1.16 0.21
CA VAL A 72 3.48 1.19 -0.39
C VAL A 72 2.40 1.07 0.68
N PHE A 73 2.47 0.03 1.52
CA PHE A 73 1.53 -0.19 2.62
C PHE A 73 1.44 1.03 3.55
N LEU A 74 2.58 1.60 3.95
CA LEU A 74 2.61 2.78 4.80
C LEU A 74 2.09 4.05 4.11
N GLY A 75 2.21 4.11 2.78
CA GLY A 75 1.63 5.17 1.97
C GLY A 75 0.11 5.17 2.02
N VAL A 76 -0.50 4.00 2.17
CA VAL A 76 -1.97 3.83 2.24
C VAL A 76 -2.50 3.43 3.61
N TRP A 77 -1.64 3.50 4.63
CA TRP A 77 -2.03 3.14 5.98
C TRP A 77 -3.19 4.01 6.45
N HIS A 78 -3.23 5.30 6.08
CA HIS A 78 -4.27 6.21 6.54
C HIS A 78 -5.68 5.82 6.05
N GLU A 79 -5.78 5.33 4.81
CA GLU A 79 -7.02 4.81 4.23
C GLU A 79 -7.43 3.47 4.83
N LEU A 80 -6.47 2.70 5.35
CA LEU A 80 -6.72 1.46 6.08
C LEU A 80 -7.00 1.70 7.57
N GLU A 81 -6.43 2.72 8.19
CA GLU A 81 -6.52 2.97 9.63
C GLU A 81 -7.97 3.07 10.09
N ASN A 82 -8.79 3.81 9.34
CA ASN A 82 -10.21 4.00 9.61
C ASN A 82 -11.10 2.84 9.08
N ASN A 83 -10.53 1.85 8.38
CA ASN A 83 -11.29 0.79 7.73
C ASN A 83 -10.44 -0.49 7.49
N ARG A 84 -9.75 -0.93 8.54
CA ARG A 84 -8.76 -2.04 8.47
C ARG A 84 -9.41 -3.42 8.42
N GLY A 85 -10.70 -3.53 8.75
CA GLY A 85 -11.43 -4.80 8.76
C GLY A 85 -10.84 -5.78 9.78
N ALA A 86 -10.60 -7.01 9.33
CA ALA A 86 -10.03 -8.09 10.14
C ALA A 86 -8.50 -7.98 10.32
N LEU A 87 -7.84 -7.06 9.60
CA LEU A 87 -6.39 -6.89 9.71
C LEU A 87 -6.03 -6.47 11.14
N ASN A 88 -5.18 -7.26 11.79
CA ASN A 88 -4.75 -7.04 13.17
C ASN A 88 -3.22 -6.99 13.30
N THR A 89 -2.50 -7.64 12.38
CA THR A 89 -1.04 -7.69 12.41
C THR A 89 -0.39 -7.44 11.05
N VAL A 90 0.83 -6.93 11.09
CA VAL A 90 1.74 -6.80 9.95
C VAL A 90 3.01 -7.58 10.26
N HIS A 91 3.39 -8.49 9.37
CA HIS A 91 4.53 -9.36 9.51
C HIS A 91 5.61 -8.89 8.54
N VAL A 92 6.84 -8.71 8.99
CA VAL A 92 7.96 -8.46 8.08
C VAL A 92 8.50 -9.82 7.64
N GLY A 93 8.34 -10.13 6.36
CA GLY A 93 8.74 -11.40 5.76
C GLY A 93 10.26 -11.64 5.78
N ASN A 94 10.66 -12.79 5.24
CA ASN A 94 12.06 -13.19 5.23
C ASN A 94 12.87 -12.37 4.21
N MET A 95 13.64 -11.40 4.70
CA MET A 95 14.54 -10.56 3.91
C MET A 95 15.84 -10.29 4.68
N ASN A 96 16.81 -9.61 4.07
CA ASN A 96 18.08 -9.32 4.72
C ASN A 96 17.89 -8.45 5.99
N LYS A 97 18.84 -8.52 6.92
CA LYS A 97 18.76 -7.84 8.22
C LYS A 97 18.58 -6.32 8.09
N ARG A 98 19.20 -5.69 7.09
CA ARG A 98 19.15 -4.23 6.86
C ARG A 98 17.73 -3.78 6.48
N ASP A 99 17.09 -4.51 5.58
CA ASP A 99 15.74 -4.20 5.10
C ASP A 99 14.72 -4.42 6.22
N ARG A 100 14.84 -5.53 6.97
CA ARG A 100 13.98 -5.77 8.16
C ARG A 100 14.07 -4.63 9.17
N MET A 101 15.28 -4.18 9.49
CA MET A 101 15.49 -3.05 10.41
C MET A 101 14.94 -1.74 9.86
N THR A 102 15.00 -1.53 8.55
CA THR A 102 14.45 -0.34 7.89
C THR A 102 12.93 -0.32 7.99
N ILE A 103 12.27 -1.43 7.63
CA ILE A 103 10.81 -1.57 7.72
C ILE A 103 10.34 -1.45 9.17
N ARG A 104 11.03 -2.11 10.11
CA ARG A 104 10.76 -1.99 11.54
C ARG A 104 10.70 -0.53 11.98
N ARG A 105 11.73 0.26 11.66
CA ARG A 105 11.77 1.68 12.06
C ARG A 105 10.59 2.46 11.48
N TRP A 106 10.20 2.20 10.24
CA TRP A 106 9.06 2.89 9.64
C TRP A 106 7.73 2.50 10.28
N LEU A 107 7.55 1.22 10.62
CA LEU A 107 6.37 0.75 11.34
C LEU A 107 6.31 1.36 12.75
N GLU A 108 7.41 1.34 13.50
CA GLU A 108 7.50 1.95 14.84
C GLU A 108 7.23 3.48 14.80
N GLN A 109 7.74 4.20 13.78
CA GLN A 109 7.45 5.63 13.56
C GLN A 109 5.95 5.90 13.32
N ARG A 110 5.24 4.93 12.78
CA ARG A 110 3.79 4.97 12.55
C ARG A 110 3.01 4.35 13.71
N GLN A 111 3.64 4.18 14.87
CA GLN A 111 3.06 3.67 16.12
C GLN A 111 2.60 2.20 16.06
N PHE A 112 3.09 1.41 15.10
CA PHE A 112 2.88 -0.02 15.11
C PHE A 112 3.68 -0.63 16.26
N THR A 113 3.03 -1.48 17.07
CA THR A 113 3.66 -2.07 18.25
C THR A 113 4.32 -3.39 17.89
N LEU A 114 5.62 -3.54 18.17
CA LEU A 114 6.29 -4.84 18.01
C LEU A 114 5.74 -5.82 19.06
N LEU A 115 5.06 -6.88 18.61
CA LEU A 115 4.40 -7.85 19.50
C LEU A 115 5.33 -9.00 19.91
N ASN A 116 6.29 -9.35 19.07
CA ASN A 116 7.23 -10.44 19.34
C ASN A 116 8.59 -10.22 18.65
N SER A 117 9.54 -11.13 18.89
CA SER A 117 10.88 -11.11 18.29
C SER A 117 10.93 -11.44 16.80
N GLU A 118 9.83 -11.90 16.20
CA GLU A 118 9.73 -12.36 14.80
C GLU A 118 9.26 -11.27 13.83
N TYR A 119 9.46 -9.99 14.18
CA TYR A 119 9.04 -8.85 13.36
C TYR A 119 7.53 -8.87 13.02
N VAL A 120 6.72 -9.31 14.00
CA VAL A 120 5.26 -9.16 13.97
C VAL A 120 4.86 -7.89 14.70
N PHE A 121 4.10 -7.05 14.01
CA PHE A 121 3.66 -5.75 14.49
C PHE A 121 2.14 -5.71 14.62
N GLY A 122 1.65 -5.30 15.78
CA GLY A 122 0.26 -4.94 15.99
C GLY A 122 -0.01 -3.57 15.37
N LEU A 123 -1.22 -3.40 14.86
CA LEU A 123 -1.64 -2.13 14.30
C LEU A 123 -1.72 -1.04 15.39
N PRO A 124 -1.51 0.23 15.03
CA PRO A 124 -1.79 1.37 15.90
C PRO A 124 -3.23 1.30 16.46
N PRO A 125 -3.45 1.79 17.70
CA PRO A 125 -4.80 1.97 18.22
C PRO A 125 -5.60 2.88 17.29
N GLU A 126 -6.93 2.68 17.22
CA GLU A 126 -7.77 3.57 16.41
C GLU A 126 -7.60 5.00 16.93
N PRO A 127 -7.47 5.99 16.04
CA PRO A 127 -7.45 7.38 16.46
C PRO A 127 -8.74 7.64 17.24
N MET A 128 -8.60 8.11 18.48
CA MET A 128 -9.74 8.51 19.31
C MET A 128 -10.44 9.66 18.58
N GLN A 129 -11.63 9.38 18.03
CA GLN A 129 -12.50 10.40 17.42
C GLN A 129 -13.07 11.33 18.49
#